data_AF-A0A7J3KZ60-F1
#
_entry.id   AF-A0A7J3KZ60-F1
#
_cell.length_a   1.000
_cell.length_b   1.000
_cell.length_c   1.000
_cell.angle_alpha   90.00
_cell.angle_beta   90.00
_cell.angle_gamma   90.00
#
_symmetry.space_group_name_H-M   'P 1'
#
loop_
_entity.id
_entity.type
_entity.pdbx_description
1 polymer ?
#
loop_
_entity_poly.entity_id
_entity_poly.type
_entity_poly.pdbx_seq_one_letter_code
_entity_poly.pdbx_strand_id
1 'polypeptide(L)'
;MVNDNFDVVLSVDRTLMTNHHGKEFLGFMTTGPPILVPEKVWMAIAAPKMEVDDIGRPREAPYGLRKIEAALLDAGIKAAVIDPDHLGKHLKNAKVLGIGHHDYFALGPPSSEWWVLTGKEPVNARYFKRFMEKPEIRAAKNNGLKIIVGGPAAWQWLWMPEYFEKWGVDTIIEGEAEKIIVSLVKDALDGKPLPQYVYVGFKDVPLLEEIPLIKNASVNGLVEIMRGCPRGCRFCSVTLRPLRHYTLEMIEKELQVNKSAGLDRCLLHSE
;
A
#
# COMPACT_ATOMS: atom_id res chain seq x y z
N MET A 1 -15.49 -15.10 21.69
CA MET A 1 -14.41 -14.55 20.87
C MET A 1 -14.95 -14.49 19.46
N VAL A 2 -15.15 -13.30 18.90
CA VAL A 2 -15.57 -13.18 17.49
C VAL A 2 -14.41 -13.71 16.64
N ASN A 3 -14.69 -14.68 15.78
CA ASN A 3 -13.71 -15.22 14.84
C ASN A 3 -13.46 -14.14 13.76
N ASP A 4 -12.54 -13.23 14.02
CA ASP A 4 -12.13 -12.20 13.06
C ASP A 4 -11.19 -12.81 12.01
N ASN A 5 -11.73 -13.75 11.24
CA ASN A 5 -11.06 -14.31 10.07
C ASN A 5 -11.34 -13.40 8.86
N PHE A 6 -10.27 -12.92 8.23
CA PHE A 6 -10.34 -12.14 7.00
C PHE A 6 -10.13 -13.04 5.79
N ASP A 7 -10.94 -12.84 4.74
CA ASP A 7 -10.76 -13.48 3.44
C ASP A 7 -9.58 -12.82 2.69
N VAL A 8 -9.39 -11.52 2.92
CA VAL A 8 -8.34 -10.70 2.31
C VAL A 8 -7.55 -9.97 3.39
N VAL A 9 -6.23 -10.11 3.34
CA VAL A 9 -5.32 -9.32 4.16
C VAL A 9 -4.60 -8.32 3.26
N LEU A 10 -4.60 -7.05 3.66
CA LEU A 10 -3.82 -6.01 3.02
C LEU A 10 -2.62 -5.68 3.91
N SER A 11 -1.43 -5.51 3.34
CA SER A 11 -0.24 -5.19 4.14
C SER A 11 0.83 -4.53 3.27
N VAL A 12 1.84 -4.00 3.95
CA VAL A 12 3.09 -3.53 3.36
C VAL A 12 4.21 -3.74 4.37
N ASP A 13 5.46 -3.58 3.98
CA ASP A 13 6.58 -3.63 4.91
C ASP A 13 6.62 -2.40 5.86
N ARG A 14 7.51 -2.47 6.85
CA ARG A 14 7.63 -1.48 7.92
C ARG A 14 7.93 -0.07 7.41
N THR A 15 8.58 0.09 6.26
CA THR A 15 8.95 1.42 5.76
C THR A 15 7.77 2.27 5.33
N LEU A 16 6.62 1.64 5.00
CA LEU A 16 5.39 2.34 4.65
C LEU A 16 4.26 2.15 5.66
N MET A 17 4.26 1.08 6.47
CA MET A 17 3.22 0.88 7.51
C MET A 17 3.36 1.87 8.71
N THR A 18 4.36 2.74 8.70
CA THR A 18 4.70 3.65 9.81
C THR A 18 4.12 5.05 9.58
N ASN A 19 3.91 5.83 10.65
CA ASN A 19 3.59 7.26 10.55
C ASN A 19 4.82 8.16 10.67
N HIS A 20 6.03 7.59 10.72
CA HIS A 20 7.27 8.35 10.79
C HIS A 20 7.28 9.35 11.98
N HIS A 21 6.77 8.95 13.14
CA HIS A 21 6.60 9.79 14.35
C HIS A 21 5.64 10.98 14.15
N GLY A 22 4.64 10.85 13.29
CA GLY A 22 3.74 11.97 12.95
C GLY A 22 4.37 12.98 11.98
N LYS A 23 5.50 12.63 11.33
CA LYS A 23 6.30 13.53 10.50
C LYS A 23 6.53 12.93 9.11
N GLU A 24 5.60 13.19 8.19
CA GLU A 24 5.61 12.67 6.81
C GLU A 24 6.98 12.70 6.13
N PHE A 25 7.66 13.85 6.15
CA PHE A 25 8.96 14.02 5.48
C PHE A 25 10.10 13.20 6.09
N LEU A 26 9.96 12.71 7.32
CA LEU A 26 10.95 11.80 7.90
C LEU A 26 10.96 10.45 7.18
N GLY A 27 9.87 10.10 6.48
CA GLY A 27 9.79 8.95 5.59
C GLY A 27 10.80 8.98 4.42
N PHE A 28 11.29 10.14 3.99
CA PHE A 28 12.38 10.19 3.00
C PHE A 28 13.65 9.49 3.47
N MET A 29 13.87 9.37 4.79
CA MET A 29 15.00 8.58 5.30
C MET A 29 14.86 7.09 4.94
N THR A 30 13.65 6.57 4.71
CA THR A 30 13.48 5.16 4.31
C THR A 30 13.84 4.89 2.85
N THR A 31 13.99 5.92 2.02
CA THR A 31 14.48 5.78 0.64
C THR A 31 16.02 5.79 0.58
N GLY A 32 16.71 6.07 1.69
CA GLY A 32 18.16 6.02 1.78
C GLY A 32 18.67 4.74 2.46
N PRO A 33 19.93 4.35 2.25
CA PRO A 33 20.59 3.37 3.11
C PRO A 33 21.00 4.01 4.44
N PRO A 34 21.24 3.22 5.49
CA PRO A 34 21.74 3.75 6.76
C PRO A 34 23.12 4.38 6.57
N ILE A 35 23.19 5.69 6.85
CA ILE A 35 24.42 6.49 6.77
C ILE A 35 24.84 6.84 8.19
N LEU A 36 26.12 6.60 8.53
CA LEU A 36 26.77 6.90 9.82
C LEU A 36 26.23 6.20 11.08
N VAL A 37 25.02 5.63 11.06
CA VAL A 37 24.42 4.93 12.20
C VAL A 37 24.01 3.51 11.83
N PRO A 38 23.91 2.59 12.82
CA PRO A 38 23.38 1.26 12.59
C PRO A 38 21.94 1.29 12.06
N GLU A 39 21.58 0.32 11.23
CA GLU A 39 20.25 0.22 10.61
C GLU A 39 19.10 0.23 11.63
N LYS A 40 19.28 -0.38 12.80
CA LYS A 40 18.27 -0.36 13.87
C LYS A 40 17.97 1.05 14.35
N VAL A 41 19.01 1.89 14.49
CA VAL A 41 18.87 3.29 14.90
C VAL A 41 18.26 4.10 13.77
N TRP A 42 18.72 3.88 12.53
CA TRP A 42 18.14 4.51 11.34
C TRP A 42 16.63 4.25 11.26
N MET A 43 16.21 3.00 11.43
CA MET A 43 14.79 2.62 11.38
C MET A 43 14.00 3.08 12.59
N ALA A 44 14.59 3.16 13.79
CA ALA A 44 13.92 3.74 14.94
C ALA A 44 13.62 5.24 14.73
N ILE A 45 14.51 5.95 14.02
CA ILE A 45 14.31 7.35 13.65
C ILE A 45 13.30 7.44 12.49
N ALA A 46 13.54 6.72 11.40
CA ALA A 46 12.80 6.88 10.16
C ALA A 46 11.41 6.22 10.18
N ALA A 47 11.30 5.01 10.74
CA ALA A 47 10.13 4.15 10.59
C ALA A 47 9.83 3.38 11.89
N PRO A 48 9.36 4.08 12.95
CA PRO A 48 8.94 3.43 14.18
C PRO A 48 7.81 2.43 13.92
N LYS A 49 7.66 1.46 14.83
CA LYS A 49 6.53 0.53 14.75
C LYS A 49 5.21 1.28 14.93
N MET A 50 4.22 0.91 14.11
CA MET A 50 2.88 1.44 14.20
C MET A 50 2.15 0.84 15.39
N GLU A 51 1.36 1.64 16.09
CA GLU A 51 0.45 1.15 17.11
C GLU A 51 -0.61 0.27 16.46
N VAL A 52 -0.94 -0.87 17.07
CA VAL A 52 -1.90 -1.83 16.55
C VAL A 52 -2.91 -2.22 17.63
N ASP A 53 -4.09 -2.66 17.21
CA ASP A 53 -5.05 -3.30 18.11
C ASP A 53 -4.71 -4.76 18.42
N ASP A 54 -5.55 -5.43 19.22
CA ASP A 54 -5.36 -6.82 19.65
C ASP A 54 -5.27 -7.81 18.47
N ILE A 55 -5.92 -7.49 17.35
CA ILE A 55 -5.88 -8.33 16.15
C ILE A 55 -4.73 -7.94 15.22
N GLY A 56 -4.06 -6.81 15.43
CA GLY A 56 -2.92 -6.37 14.62
C GLY A 56 -3.32 -5.42 13.49
N ARG A 57 -4.52 -4.82 13.54
CA ARG A 57 -4.86 -3.72 12.65
C ARG A 57 -4.11 -2.47 13.11
N PRO A 58 -3.38 -1.80 12.21
CA PRO A 58 -2.65 -0.61 12.56
C PRO A 58 -3.59 0.59 12.76
N ARG A 59 -3.24 1.44 13.73
CA ARG A 59 -3.95 2.70 14.01
C ARG A 59 -4.05 3.57 12.75
N GLU A 60 -2.96 3.67 12.02
CA GLU A 60 -2.86 4.37 10.74
C GLU A 60 -2.25 3.44 9.68
N ALA A 61 -2.66 3.56 8.42
CA ALA A 61 -2.06 2.80 7.32
C ALA A 61 -1.90 3.65 6.06
N PRO A 62 -1.06 3.26 5.08
CA PRO A 62 -0.95 3.97 3.81
C PRO A 62 -2.31 4.26 3.20
N TYR A 63 -2.52 5.49 2.76
CA TYR A 63 -3.80 5.96 2.26
C TYR A 63 -4.33 5.10 1.10
N GLY A 64 -3.47 4.73 0.16
CA GLY A 64 -3.84 3.81 -0.93
C GLY A 64 -4.36 2.47 -0.42
N LEU A 65 -3.75 1.88 0.62
CA LEU A 65 -4.27 0.65 1.23
C LEU A 65 -5.62 0.86 1.92
N ARG A 66 -5.86 2.02 2.54
CA ARG A 66 -7.18 2.36 3.13
C ARG A 66 -8.27 2.50 2.07
N LYS A 67 -7.96 3.04 0.89
CA LYS A 67 -8.88 3.09 -0.24
C LYS A 67 -9.24 1.69 -0.75
N ILE A 68 -8.25 0.81 -0.89
CA ILE A 68 -8.49 -0.59 -1.28
C ILE A 68 -9.27 -1.35 -0.20
N GLU A 69 -8.93 -1.15 1.08
CA GLU A 69 -9.68 -1.70 2.21
C GLU A 69 -11.15 -1.27 2.16
N ALA A 70 -11.41 0.03 1.96
CA ALA A 70 -12.76 0.57 1.85
C ALA A 70 -13.53 -0.02 0.65
N ALA A 71 -12.92 -0.09 -0.54
CA ALA A 71 -13.53 -0.69 -1.74
C ALA A 71 -13.97 -2.13 -1.50
N LEU A 72 -13.10 -2.95 -0.88
CA LEU A 72 -13.39 -4.35 -0.58
C LEU A 72 -14.51 -4.47 0.45
N LEU A 73 -14.48 -3.65 1.51
CA LEU A 73 -15.52 -3.63 2.54
C LEU A 73 -16.87 -3.17 1.99
N ASP A 74 -16.91 -2.16 1.12
CA ASP A 74 -18.13 -1.71 0.43
C ASP A 74 -18.73 -2.79 -0.46
N ALA A 75 -17.88 -3.65 -1.04
CA ALA A 75 -18.29 -4.82 -1.81
C ALA A 75 -18.70 -6.03 -0.95
N GLY A 76 -18.71 -5.91 0.39
CA GLY A 76 -19.07 -6.98 1.32
C GLY A 76 -17.98 -8.04 1.54
N ILE A 77 -16.74 -7.76 1.14
CA ILE A 77 -15.59 -8.66 1.30
C ILE A 77 -14.96 -8.42 2.66
N LYS A 78 -14.67 -9.49 3.42
CA LYS A 78 -13.98 -9.39 4.71
C LYS A 78 -12.50 -9.12 4.49
N ALA A 79 -12.15 -7.83 4.40
CA ALA A 79 -10.80 -7.35 4.22
C ALA A 79 -10.34 -6.53 5.44
N ALA A 80 -9.04 -6.60 5.75
CA ALA A 80 -8.42 -5.70 6.72
C ALA A 80 -6.96 -5.42 6.37
N VAL A 81 -6.51 -4.19 6.64
CA VAL A 81 -5.08 -3.87 6.69
C VAL A 81 -4.50 -4.41 7.99
N ILE A 82 -3.44 -5.20 7.90
CA ILE A 82 -2.75 -5.82 9.03
C ILE A 82 -1.29 -5.39 9.03
N ASP A 83 -0.75 -5.04 10.22
CA ASP A 83 0.68 -4.72 10.36
C ASP A 83 1.55 -5.91 9.92
N PRO A 84 2.67 -5.67 9.21
CA PRO A 84 3.52 -6.74 8.73
C PRO A 84 3.98 -7.71 9.83
N ASP A 85 4.13 -7.27 11.08
CA ASP A 85 4.57 -8.13 12.19
C ASP A 85 3.45 -9.03 12.76
N HIS A 86 2.20 -8.82 12.34
CA HIS A 86 1.02 -9.53 12.86
C HIS A 86 0.34 -10.47 11.84
N LEU A 87 0.95 -10.65 10.65
CA LEU A 87 0.37 -11.41 9.55
C LEU A 87 0.12 -12.89 9.85
N GLY A 88 0.99 -13.54 10.63
CA GLY A 88 1.02 -15.00 10.74
C GLY A 88 -0.28 -15.66 11.19
N LYS A 89 -1.09 -15.01 12.04
CA LYS A 89 -2.39 -15.55 12.47
C LYS A 89 -3.49 -15.40 11.40
N HIS A 90 -3.41 -14.34 10.60
CA HIS A 90 -4.43 -14.00 9.58
C HIS A 90 -4.20 -14.74 8.27
N LEU A 91 -2.94 -14.90 7.86
CA LEU A 91 -2.59 -15.61 6.63
C LEU A 91 -2.87 -17.12 6.68
N LYS A 92 -3.23 -17.68 7.84
CA LYS A 92 -3.73 -19.06 7.95
C LYS A 92 -5.10 -19.24 7.30
N ASN A 93 -5.91 -18.18 7.26
CA ASN A 93 -7.28 -18.22 6.77
C ASN A 93 -7.48 -17.37 5.50
N ALA A 94 -6.67 -16.32 5.35
CA ALA A 94 -6.76 -15.44 4.19
C ALA A 94 -6.50 -16.20 2.89
N LYS A 95 -7.28 -15.88 1.87
CA LYS A 95 -7.11 -16.39 0.50
C LYS A 95 -6.35 -15.42 -0.39
N VAL A 96 -6.36 -14.13 -0.04
CA VAL A 96 -5.64 -13.08 -0.78
C VAL A 96 -4.78 -12.25 0.16
N LEU A 97 -3.55 -11.98 -0.25
CA LEU A 97 -2.68 -10.95 0.30
C LEU A 97 -2.51 -9.83 -0.72
N GLY A 98 -3.09 -8.67 -0.43
CA GLY A 98 -2.90 -7.45 -1.22
C GLY A 98 -1.73 -6.63 -0.68
N ILE A 99 -0.83 -6.19 -1.56
CA ILE A 99 0.33 -5.39 -1.20
C ILE A 99 0.34 -4.11 -2.04
N GLY A 100 0.47 -2.97 -1.39
CA GLY A 100 0.58 -1.66 -2.04
C GLY A 100 1.84 -0.95 -1.58
N HIS A 101 2.69 -0.52 -2.51
CA HIS A 101 3.97 0.09 -2.19
C HIS A 101 4.28 1.27 -3.12
N HIS A 102 4.94 2.29 -2.59
CA HIS A 102 5.32 3.51 -3.33
C HIS A 102 6.66 3.39 -4.08
N ASP A 103 7.53 2.47 -3.66
CA ASP A 103 8.83 2.17 -4.29
C ASP A 103 9.42 0.78 -3.89
N TYR A 104 8.96 -0.31 -4.51
CA TYR A 104 9.25 -1.70 -4.08
C TYR A 104 10.74 -2.05 -4.04
N PHE A 105 11.48 -1.64 -5.08
CA PHE A 105 12.83 -2.10 -5.36
C PHE A 105 13.84 -0.95 -5.42
N ALA A 106 13.51 0.19 -4.81
CA ALA A 106 14.35 1.38 -4.79
C ALA A 106 14.69 1.92 -6.20
N LEU A 107 13.79 1.74 -7.17
CA LEU A 107 13.90 2.30 -8.52
C LEU A 107 13.24 3.68 -8.65
N GLY A 108 12.61 4.17 -7.57
CA GLY A 108 12.09 5.54 -7.52
C GLY A 108 13.21 6.59 -7.55
N PRO A 109 12.91 7.86 -7.92
CA PRO A 109 13.93 8.91 -8.00
C PRO A 109 14.75 9.08 -6.71
N PRO A 110 14.16 9.28 -5.51
CA PRO A 110 14.98 9.53 -4.32
C PRO A 110 15.82 8.31 -3.91
N SER A 111 15.30 7.10 -4.07
CA SER A 111 15.98 5.88 -3.66
C SER A 111 17.11 5.49 -4.61
N SER A 112 16.88 5.61 -5.92
CA SER A 112 17.86 5.29 -6.94
C SER A 112 19.04 6.27 -6.89
N GLU A 113 18.79 7.56 -6.63
CA GLU A 113 19.83 8.56 -6.39
C GLU A 113 20.72 8.17 -5.20
N TRP A 114 20.11 7.85 -4.05
CA TRP A 114 20.87 7.40 -2.88
C TRP A 114 21.67 6.13 -3.13
N TRP A 115 21.08 5.19 -3.88
CA TRP A 115 21.77 3.95 -4.22
C TRP A 115 22.99 4.22 -5.09
N VAL A 116 22.86 5.02 -6.16
CA VAL A 116 23.96 5.40 -7.04
C VAL A 116 25.07 6.11 -6.27
N LEU A 117 24.72 7.07 -5.39
CA LEU A 117 25.69 7.86 -4.64
C LEU A 117 26.47 7.06 -3.60
N THR A 118 25.81 6.09 -2.95
CA THR A 118 26.40 5.37 -1.80
C THR A 118 26.87 3.97 -2.15
N GLY A 119 26.46 3.41 -3.29
CA GLY A 119 26.67 2.01 -3.66
C GLY A 119 25.92 1.02 -2.77
N LYS A 120 25.01 1.49 -1.90
CA LYS A 120 24.30 0.66 -0.93
C LYS A 120 22.81 0.64 -1.21
N GLU A 121 22.23 -0.56 -1.13
CA GLU A 121 20.80 -0.76 -1.29
C GLU A 121 19.99 -0.02 -0.20
N PRO A 122 19.05 0.86 -0.59
CA PRO A 122 18.15 1.56 0.32
C PRO A 122 17.34 0.65 1.26
N VAL A 123 16.91 1.19 2.42
CA VAL A 123 16.17 0.39 3.40
C VAL A 123 14.80 -0.06 2.89
N ASN A 124 14.07 0.74 2.11
CA ASN A 124 12.77 0.34 1.56
C ASN A 124 12.86 -0.97 0.76
N ALA A 125 13.79 -1.08 -0.20
CA ALA A 125 13.98 -2.30 -0.97
C ALA A 125 14.38 -3.50 -0.10
N ARG A 126 15.30 -3.29 0.85
CA ARG A 126 15.74 -4.37 1.77
C ARG A 126 14.61 -4.84 2.70
N TYR A 127 13.81 -3.92 3.22
CA TYR A 127 12.69 -4.26 4.11
C TYR A 127 11.53 -4.88 3.35
N PHE A 128 11.27 -4.45 2.12
CA PHE A 128 10.29 -5.09 1.25
C PHE A 128 10.69 -6.54 0.91
N LYS A 129 11.96 -6.78 0.55
CA LYS A 129 12.48 -8.15 0.35
C LYS A 129 12.33 -9.01 1.61
N ARG A 130 12.73 -8.49 2.78
CA ARG A 130 12.56 -9.21 4.06
C ARG A 130 11.09 -9.50 4.39
N PHE A 131 10.20 -8.56 4.07
CA PHE A 131 8.76 -8.74 4.22
C PHE A 131 8.26 -9.90 3.35
N MET A 132 8.56 -9.92 2.06
CA MET A 132 8.17 -11.01 1.15
C MET A 132 8.79 -12.36 1.51
N GLU A 133 9.96 -12.37 2.18
CA GLU A 133 10.65 -13.57 2.61
C GLU A 133 10.19 -14.14 3.96
N LYS A 134 9.19 -13.51 4.60
CA LYS A 134 8.63 -13.99 5.87
C LYS A 134 8.10 -15.44 5.74
N PRO A 135 8.41 -16.33 6.69
CA PRO A 135 7.97 -17.73 6.64
C PRO A 135 6.45 -17.89 6.51
N GLU A 136 5.67 -17.03 7.16
CA GLU A 136 4.21 -17.05 7.11
C GLU A 136 3.63 -16.71 5.73
N ILE A 137 4.25 -15.80 4.98
CA ILE A 137 3.85 -15.48 3.60
C ILE A 137 4.17 -16.66 2.69
N ARG A 138 5.37 -17.23 2.82
CA ARG A 138 5.77 -18.42 2.04
C ARG A 138 4.87 -19.62 2.33
N ALA A 139 4.58 -19.89 3.60
CA ALA A 139 3.72 -20.99 4.00
C ALA A 139 2.28 -20.79 3.47
N ALA A 140 1.73 -19.58 3.60
CA ALA A 140 0.41 -19.28 3.07
C ALA A 140 0.37 -19.37 1.53
N LYS A 141 1.42 -18.91 0.84
CA LYS A 141 1.54 -19.06 -0.61
C LYS A 141 1.53 -20.53 -1.05
N ASN A 142 2.28 -21.39 -0.36
CA ASN A 142 2.28 -22.83 -0.62
C ASN A 142 0.91 -23.48 -0.34
N ASN A 143 0.09 -22.87 0.51
CA ASN A 143 -1.28 -23.30 0.81
C ASN A 143 -2.33 -22.64 -0.12
N GLY A 144 -1.92 -22.01 -1.21
CA GLY A 144 -2.81 -21.48 -2.24
C GLY A 144 -3.20 -20.00 -2.10
N LEU A 145 -2.58 -19.26 -1.17
CA LEU A 145 -2.77 -17.81 -1.06
C LEU A 145 -2.45 -17.12 -2.40
N LYS A 146 -3.30 -16.18 -2.80
CA LYS A 146 -3.09 -15.30 -3.95
C LYS A 146 -2.43 -14.00 -3.53
N ILE A 147 -1.35 -13.61 -4.20
CA ILE A 147 -0.63 -12.37 -3.94
C ILE A 147 -0.94 -11.38 -5.07
N ILE A 148 -1.58 -10.28 -4.73
CA ILE A 148 -1.91 -9.20 -5.66
C ILE A 148 -1.12 -7.95 -5.23
N VAL A 149 -0.33 -7.40 -6.14
CA VAL A 149 0.51 -6.22 -5.86
C VAL A 149 0.04 -5.01 -6.66
N GLY A 150 0.19 -3.82 -6.10
CA GLY A 150 -0.18 -2.57 -6.75
C GLY A 150 0.48 -1.33 -6.13
N GLY A 151 -0.14 -0.17 -6.31
CA GLY A 151 0.39 1.12 -5.85
C GLY A 151 1.31 1.79 -6.88
N PRO A 152 1.82 3.01 -6.59
CA PRO A 152 2.49 3.84 -7.60
C PRO A 152 3.76 3.23 -8.21
N ALA A 153 4.38 2.26 -7.55
CA ALA A 153 5.56 1.54 -8.04
C ALA A 153 5.27 0.18 -8.67
N ALA A 154 4.01 -0.14 -9.02
CA ALA A 154 3.65 -1.41 -9.64
C ALA A 154 4.49 -1.74 -10.89
N TRP A 155 4.82 -0.72 -11.69
CA TRP A 155 5.67 -0.84 -12.88
C TRP A 155 7.05 -1.47 -12.60
N GLN A 156 7.58 -1.34 -11.37
CA GLN A 156 8.91 -1.86 -11.03
C GLN A 156 8.97 -3.40 -11.10
N TRP A 157 7.84 -4.08 -10.94
CA TRP A 157 7.77 -5.54 -11.09
C TRP A 157 8.06 -6.01 -12.52
N LEU A 158 7.80 -5.17 -13.54
CA LEU A 158 8.13 -5.47 -14.93
C LEU A 158 9.64 -5.42 -15.19
N TRP A 159 10.39 -4.71 -14.35
CA TRP A 159 11.85 -4.61 -14.41
C TRP A 159 12.56 -5.61 -13.49
N MET A 160 11.81 -6.27 -12.61
CA MET A 160 12.31 -7.19 -11.61
C MET A 160 11.59 -8.56 -11.71
N PRO A 161 11.53 -9.18 -12.91
CA PRO A 161 10.75 -10.40 -13.15
C PRO A 161 11.21 -11.59 -12.29
N GLU A 162 12.48 -11.61 -11.87
CA GLU A 162 13.00 -12.65 -11.00
C GLU A 162 12.29 -12.68 -9.64
N TYR A 163 11.84 -11.53 -9.15
CA TYR A 163 11.10 -11.44 -7.89
C TYR A 163 9.63 -11.79 -8.06
N PHE A 164 9.04 -11.47 -9.21
CA PHE A 164 7.69 -11.90 -9.56
C PHE A 164 7.58 -13.43 -9.52
N GLU A 165 8.51 -14.12 -10.18
CA GLU A 165 8.58 -15.59 -10.18
C GLU A 165 8.96 -16.16 -8.81
N LYS A 166 10.01 -15.64 -8.18
CA LYS A 166 10.53 -16.14 -6.89
C LYS A 166 9.48 -16.13 -5.79
N TRP A 167 8.67 -15.08 -5.72
CA TRP A 167 7.64 -14.93 -4.68
C TRP A 167 6.25 -15.35 -5.11
N GLY A 168 6.09 -15.74 -6.38
CA GLY A 168 4.81 -16.22 -6.92
C GLY A 168 3.72 -15.16 -6.84
N VAL A 169 4.00 -13.94 -7.26
CA VAL A 169 2.97 -12.90 -7.41
C VAL A 169 1.98 -13.36 -8.47
N ASP A 170 0.67 -13.31 -8.17
CA ASP A 170 -0.37 -13.77 -9.11
C ASP A 170 -0.85 -12.65 -10.03
N THR A 171 -0.90 -11.41 -9.53
CA THR A 171 -1.36 -10.26 -10.31
C THR A 171 -0.64 -8.98 -9.90
N ILE A 172 -0.16 -8.23 -10.88
CA ILE A 172 0.29 -6.84 -10.74
C ILE A 172 -0.81 -5.92 -11.28
N ILE A 173 -1.21 -4.91 -10.51
CA ILE A 173 -2.14 -3.86 -10.93
C ILE A 173 -1.39 -2.53 -11.03
N GLU A 174 -1.28 -2.00 -12.25
CA GLU A 174 -0.72 -0.68 -12.51
C GLU A 174 -1.85 0.32 -12.81
N GLY A 175 -1.95 1.38 -12.00
CA GLY A 175 -3.00 2.40 -12.07
C GLY A 175 -3.91 2.43 -10.83
N GLU A 176 -5.07 3.08 -10.95
CA GLU A 176 -6.06 3.20 -9.87
C GLU A 176 -6.86 1.91 -9.72
N ALA A 177 -6.67 1.21 -8.60
CA ALA A 177 -7.11 -0.18 -8.45
C ALA A 177 -8.50 -0.33 -7.79
N GLU A 178 -9.11 0.72 -7.26
CA GLU A 178 -10.30 0.64 -6.38
C GLU A 178 -11.46 -0.11 -7.02
N LYS A 179 -11.67 0.04 -8.33
CA LYS A 179 -12.73 -0.64 -9.07
C LYS A 179 -12.37 -2.08 -9.42
N ILE A 180 -11.18 -2.30 -10.00
CA ILE A 180 -10.77 -3.60 -10.55
C ILE A 180 -10.34 -4.60 -9.46
N ILE A 181 -9.88 -4.11 -8.30
CA ILE A 181 -9.46 -4.98 -7.20
C ILE A 181 -10.62 -5.83 -6.67
N VAL A 182 -11.85 -5.29 -6.67
CA VAL A 182 -13.03 -6.00 -6.19
C VAL A 182 -13.31 -7.23 -7.06
N SER A 183 -13.26 -7.10 -8.39
CA SER A 183 -13.47 -8.24 -9.29
C SER A 183 -12.34 -9.26 -9.20
N LEU A 184 -11.08 -8.79 -9.16
CA LEU A 184 -9.91 -9.67 -9.05
C LEU A 184 -9.93 -10.48 -7.75
N VAL A 185 -10.28 -9.85 -6.64
CA VAL A 185 -10.42 -10.54 -5.36
C VAL A 185 -11.56 -11.55 -5.42
N LYS A 186 -12.73 -11.22 -5.96
CA LYS A 186 -13.83 -12.20 -6.11
C LYS A 186 -13.39 -13.42 -6.92
N ASP A 187 -12.71 -13.19 -8.04
CA ASP A 187 -12.18 -14.27 -8.87
C ASP A 187 -11.15 -15.12 -8.11
N ALA A 188 -10.28 -14.49 -7.31
CA ALA A 188 -9.33 -15.19 -6.45
C ALA A 188 -10.03 -16.04 -5.38
N LEU A 189 -11.09 -15.51 -4.75
CA LEU A 189 -11.88 -16.20 -3.71
C LEU A 189 -12.64 -17.40 -4.27
N ASP A 190 -13.09 -17.30 -5.52
CA ASP A 190 -13.78 -18.34 -6.31
C ASP A 190 -12.81 -19.37 -6.94
N GLY A 191 -11.50 -19.16 -6.83
CA GLY A 191 -10.49 -20.03 -7.44
C GLY A 191 -10.39 -19.92 -8.98
N LYS A 192 -10.87 -18.81 -9.56
CA LYS A 192 -10.74 -18.54 -10.99
C LYS A 192 -9.31 -18.10 -11.34
N PRO A 193 -8.88 -18.31 -12.60
CA PRO A 193 -7.57 -17.82 -13.05
C PRO A 193 -7.50 -16.30 -12.96
N LEU A 194 -6.37 -15.78 -12.48
CA LEU A 194 -6.09 -14.35 -12.41
C LEU A 194 -5.15 -13.92 -13.54
N PRO A 195 -5.32 -12.72 -14.11
CA PRO A 195 -4.33 -12.15 -15.01
C PRO A 195 -3.04 -11.82 -14.26
N GLN A 196 -1.89 -12.06 -14.89
CA GLN A 196 -0.59 -11.73 -14.29
C GLN A 196 -0.35 -10.22 -14.18
N TYR A 197 -0.91 -9.45 -15.12
CA TYR A 197 -0.74 -8.00 -15.19
C TYR A 197 -2.03 -7.35 -15.65
N VAL A 198 -2.40 -6.26 -14.97
CA VAL A 198 -3.57 -5.43 -15.26
C VAL A 198 -3.12 -3.98 -15.29
N TYR A 199 -3.35 -3.32 -16.43
CA TYR A 199 -3.14 -1.88 -16.56
C TYR A 199 -4.48 -1.17 -16.56
N VAL A 200 -4.68 -0.25 -15.63
CA VAL A 200 -5.89 0.59 -15.54
C VAL A 200 -5.61 1.91 -16.26
N GLY A 201 -6.06 1.97 -17.51
CA GLY A 201 -5.90 3.15 -18.36
C GLY A 201 -6.86 4.27 -18.01
N PHE A 202 -6.67 5.43 -18.65
CA PHE A 202 -7.46 6.66 -18.44
C PHE A 202 -8.99 6.46 -18.45
N LYS A 203 -9.50 5.52 -19.25
CA LYS A 203 -10.94 5.27 -19.39
C LYS A 203 -11.51 4.33 -18.32
N ASP A 204 -10.64 3.60 -17.63
CA ASP A 204 -11.00 2.51 -16.71
C ASP A 204 -10.80 2.89 -15.24
N VAL A 205 -10.20 4.06 -14.97
CA VAL A 205 -10.11 4.63 -13.63
C VAL A 205 -11.50 4.95 -13.07
N PRO A 206 -11.68 4.93 -11.74
CA PRO A 206 -12.97 5.24 -11.12
C PRO A 206 -13.41 6.68 -11.40
N LEU A 207 -14.71 6.88 -11.61
CA LEU A 207 -15.34 8.20 -11.47
C LEU A 207 -15.21 8.71 -10.03
N LEU A 208 -15.42 10.00 -9.80
CA LEU A 208 -15.24 10.59 -8.47
C LEU A 208 -16.10 9.88 -7.40
N GLU A 209 -17.35 9.59 -7.75
CA GLU A 209 -18.34 8.89 -6.92
C GLU A 209 -18.04 7.39 -6.74
N GLU A 210 -17.20 6.81 -7.59
CA GLU A 210 -16.75 5.42 -7.48
C GLU A 210 -15.51 5.29 -6.58
N ILE A 211 -14.85 6.40 -6.22
CA ILE A 211 -13.72 6.38 -5.29
C ILE A 211 -14.26 6.23 -3.86
N PRO A 212 -13.96 5.13 -3.15
CA PRO A 212 -14.46 4.91 -1.81
C PRO A 212 -13.86 5.91 -0.82
N LEU A 213 -14.62 6.27 0.21
CA LEU A 213 -14.09 7.01 1.35
C LEU A 213 -13.35 6.07 2.30
N ILE A 214 -12.22 6.50 2.85
CA ILE A 214 -11.50 5.71 3.85
C ILE A 214 -12.40 5.43 5.05
N LYS A 215 -12.32 4.22 5.61
CA LYS A 215 -13.09 3.80 6.80
C LYS A 215 -12.27 3.77 8.08
N ASN A 216 -10.94 3.80 7.93
CA ASN A 216 -9.96 3.80 9.00
C ASN A 216 -8.87 4.84 8.69
N ALA A 217 -8.19 5.32 9.72
CA ALA A 217 -7.24 6.42 9.58
C ALA A 217 -6.05 6.09 8.66
N SER A 218 -5.63 7.10 7.91
CA SER A 218 -4.47 7.08 7.04
C SER A 218 -3.23 7.59 7.78
N VAL A 219 -2.05 7.17 7.33
CA VAL A 219 -0.77 7.68 7.82
C VAL A 219 -0.76 9.21 7.78
N ASN A 220 -0.45 9.81 8.93
CA ASN A 220 -0.38 11.26 9.18
C ASN A 220 -1.68 12.01 8.83
N GLY A 221 -2.82 11.31 8.82
CA GLY A 221 -4.11 11.86 8.46
C GLY A 221 -4.16 12.36 7.02
N LEU A 222 -3.45 11.71 6.09
CA LEU A 222 -3.47 12.06 4.68
C LEU A 222 -4.88 11.93 4.09
N VAL A 223 -5.34 12.96 3.39
CA VAL A 223 -6.62 13.00 2.67
C VAL A 223 -6.35 13.55 1.28
N GLU A 224 -6.81 12.87 0.23
CA GLU A 224 -6.73 13.44 -1.12
C GLU A 224 -7.79 14.52 -1.30
N ILE A 225 -7.38 15.64 -1.88
CA ILE A 225 -8.29 16.70 -2.33
C ILE A 225 -8.46 16.67 -3.85
N MET A 226 -7.56 15.98 -4.57
CA MET A 226 -7.54 15.91 -6.03
C MET A 226 -6.73 14.70 -6.51
N ARG A 227 -7.14 14.14 -7.66
CA ARG A 227 -6.36 13.18 -8.47
C ARG A 227 -6.12 13.72 -9.87
N GLY A 228 -4.96 13.42 -10.43
CA GLY A 228 -4.54 13.90 -11.75
C GLY A 228 -4.05 15.34 -11.72
N CYS A 229 -3.27 15.74 -12.74
CA CYS A 229 -2.58 17.02 -12.75
C CYS A 229 -2.85 17.83 -14.04
N PRO A 230 -3.29 19.11 -13.95
CA PRO A 230 -3.59 19.93 -15.12
C PRO A 230 -2.34 20.53 -15.80
N ARG A 231 -1.13 20.31 -15.25
CA ARG A 231 0.10 20.96 -15.73
C ARG A 231 0.59 20.46 -17.09
N GLY A 232 0.24 19.23 -17.50
CA GLY A 232 0.62 18.69 -18.81
C GLY A 232 2.13 18.47 -19.04
N CYS A 233 2.92 18.31 -17.97
CA CYS A 233 4.33 17.97 -18.06
C CYS A 233 4.53 16.63 -18.80
N ARG A 234 5.29 16.64 -19.91
CA ARG A 234 5.50 15.47 -20.79
C ARG A 234 6.15 14.24 -20.11
N PHE A 235 6.82 14.46 -18.98
CA PHE A 235 7.56 13.43 -18.24
C PHE A 235 6.77 12.86 -17.05
N CYS A 236 5.63 13.44 -16.69
CA CYS A 236 4.93 13.10 -15.47
C CYS A 236 3.74 12.17 -15.76
N SER A 237 3.78 10.94 -15.26
CA SER A 237 2.69 9.97 -15.46
C SER A 237 1.37 10.41 -14.84
N VAL A 238 1.38 11.31 -13.84
CA VAL A 238 0.16 11.84 -13.22
C VAL A 238 -0.68 12.67 -14.21
N THR A 239 -0.05 13.28 -15.23
CA THR A 239 -0.79 14.02 -16.26
C THR A 239 -1.55 13.11 -17.21
N LEU A 240 -1.32 11.78 -17.14
CA LEU A 240 -2.06 10.77 -17.88
C LEU A 240 -3.33 10.33 -17.15
N ARG A 241 -3.61 10.87 -15.94
CA ARG A 241 -4.82 10.58 -15.17
C ARG A 241 -5.85 11.70 -15.37
N PRO A 242 -7.16 11.39 -15.40
CA PRO A 242 -8.18 12.43 -15.46
C PRO A 242 -8.19 13.25 -14.18
N LEU A 243 -8.26 14.57 -14.36
CA LEU A 243 -8.38 15.53 -13.27
C LEU A 243 -9.74 15.38 -12.57
N ARG A 244 -9.71 15.05 -11.28
CA ARG A 244 -10.91 14.92 -10.43
C ARG A 244 -10.65 15.65 -9.12
N HIS A 245 -11.53 16.56 -8.75
CA HIS A 245 -11.48 17.27 -7.47
C HIS A 245 -12.46 16.60 -6.50
N TYR A 246 -11.99 16.28 -5.30
CA TYR A 246 -12.88 15.79 -4.26
C TYR A 246 -13.82 16.89 -3.81
N THR A 247 -15.06 16.52 -3.48
CA THR A 247 -16.00 17.49 -2.89
C THR A 247 -15.58 17.81 -1.47
N LEU A 248 -15.95 19.00 -0.97
CA LEU A 248 -15.69 19.37 0.42
C LEU A 248 -16.33 18.37 1.41
N GLU A 249 -17.48 17.80 1.06
CA GLU A 249 -18.14 16.77 1.86
C GLU A 249 -17.31 15.48 1.95
N MET A 250 -16.72 15.03 0.84
CA MET A 250 -15.84 13.85 0.84
C MET A 250 -14.61 14.12 1.72
N ILE A 251 -13.97 15.28 1.53
CA ILE A 251 -12.80 15.70 2.32
C ILE A 251 -13.16 15.75 3.81
N GLU A 252 -14.27 16.38 4.18
CA GLU A 252 -14.72 16.48 5.57
C GLU A 252 -14.97 15.10 6.19
N LYS A 253 -15.62 14.19 5.47
CA LYS A 253 -15.86 12.82 5.97
C LYS A 253 -14.55 12.09 6.29
N GLU A 254 -13.55 12.17 5.43
CA GLU A 254 -12.25 11.51 5.68
C GLU A 254 -11.46 12.20 6.80
N LEU A 255 -11.56 13.52 6.93
CA LEU A 255 -11.01 14.25 8.07
C LEU A 255 -11.66 13.78 9.39
N GLN A 256 -12.97 13.53 9.41
CA GLN A 256 -13.64 12.99 10.62
C GLN A 256 -13.19 11.56 10.95
N VAL A 257 -12.89 10.73 9.95
CA VAL A 257 -12.35 9.37 10.16
C VAL A 257 -10.98 9.46 10.85
N ASN A 258 -10.09 10.32 10.33
CA ASN A 258 -8.78 10.56 10.93
C ASN A 258 -8.89 11.13 12.37
N LYS A 259 -9.77 12.12 12.57
CA LYS A 259 -10.06 12.70 13.89
C LYS A 259 -10.57 11.65 14.90
N SER A 260 -11.43 10.74 14.46
CA SER A 260 -11.98 9.67 15.30
C SER A 260 -10.90 8.67 15.76
N ALA A 261 -9.79 8.55 15.03
CA ALA A 261 -8.60 7.80 15.44
C ALA A 261 -7.63 8.60 16.34
N GLY A 262 -8.05 9.78 16.79
CA GLY A 262 -7.30 10.65 17.71
C GLY A 262 -6.19 11.46 17.04
N LEU A 263 -6.26 11.67 15.71
CA LEU A 263 -5.35 12.56 15.00
C LEU A 263 -5.82 14.02 15.16
N ASP A 264 -4.90 14.92 15.51
CA ASP A 264 -5.13 16.36 15.65
C ASP A 264 -4.62 17.17 14.44
N ARG A 265 -4.03 16.49 13.46
CA ARG A 265 -3.43 17.04 12.24
C ARG A 265 -3.76 16.14 11.06
N CYS A 266 -3.85 16.74 9.87
CA CYS A 266 -4.09 16.03 8.62
C CYS A 266 -3.24 16.63 7.50
N LEU A 267 -2.97 15.84 6.48
CA LEU A 267 -2.24 16.26 5.28
C LEU A 267 -3.18 16.27 4.10
N LEU A 268 -3.37 17.43 3.48
CA LEU A 268 -4.14 17.54 2.25
C LEU A 268 -3.22 17.25 1.07
N HIS A 269 -3.48 16.15 0.38
CA HIS A 269 -2.68 15.68 -0.74
C HIS A 269 -3.39 15.96 -2.07
N SER A 270 -2.62 16.48 -3.02
CA SER A 270 -3.00 16.60 -4.42
C SER A 270 -1.96 15.83 -5.21
N GLU A 271 -2.39 14.83 -5.96
CA GLU A 271 -1.50 14.16 -6.93
C GLU A 271 -1.10 15.07 -8.09
#